data_AF-A0A818W2E8-F1
#
_entry.id   AF-A0A818W2E8-F1
#
_cell.length_a   1.000
_cell.length_b   1.000
_cell.length_c   1.000
_cell.angle_alpha   90.00
_cell.angle_beta   90.00
_cell.angle_gamma   90.00
#
_symmetry.space_group_name_H-M   'P 1'
#
loop_
_entity.id
_entity.type
_entity.pdbx_description
1 polymer ?
#
loop_
_entity_poly.entity_id
_entity_poly.type
_entity_poly.pdbx_seq_one_letter_code
_entity_poly.pdbx_strand_id
1 'polypeptide(L)'
;MLTLCSLRSEAYSVKLVKLIRNIVTPTCRIWNLYGPAETTIGCISHIVDITSDTKSIPIGGALPNYQCLILDSWLQCVVISQEGELYVGGVGVFAGYLGRNDLTAKALIMIDSDIFYRTGDLVKMDHNGLLHYRGRKDHQIKLHGQRIELGEIEQCLLNTSVSACVVIKWDDDHLIAYVQSSDIDAEQLRKHCQTHLPPHMVPSLFIVLAKLPLNAHGKIDRKQLPSPNFALLSLPSNSDPHTEPNNVLEVQIHSLWCEILQRPNISTNMSFFSIGGHSLLLMQLFHRYKMIFNLDTSNVNMAQLIQYSTISDHAQLINNSRGCIQQDEAPWLLLYSSLGNSLFLVIDGLRSVYFIL
;
A
#
# COMPACT_ATOMS: atom_id res chain seq x y z
N MET A 1 13.26 15.03 19.52
CA MET A 1 12.26 15.97 18.97
C MET A 1 12.34 15.88 17.44
N LEU A 2 11.23 15.60 16.75
CA LEU A 2 11.24 15.43 15.29
C LEU A 2 11.32 16.81 14.62
N THR A 3 12.42 17.13 13.94
CA THR A 3 12.65 18.46 13.33
C THR A 3 12.34 18.51 11.83
N LEU A 4 12.29 17.35 11.17
CA LEU A 4 12.00 17.20 9.75
C LEU A 4 11.13 15.97 9.52
N CYS A 5 10.11 16.12 8.67
CA CYS A 5 9.25 15.05 8.21
C CYS A 5 9.20 15.10 6.69
N SER A 6 9.63 14.03 6.01
CA SER A 6 9.49 13.91 4.56
C SER A 6 8.33 12.98 4.24
N LEU A 7 7.38 13.47 3.46
CA LEU A 7 6.26 12.71 2.92
C LEU A 7 6.53 12.45 1.43
N ARG A 8 6.28 11.23 0.97
CA ARG A 8 6.43 10.83 -0.44
C ARG A 8 5.43 9.76 -0.87
N SER A 9 5.32 9.59 -2.18
CA SER A 9 4.49 8.61 -2.89
C SER A 9 3.08 9.07 -3.20
N GLU A 10 2.32 9.73 -2.33
CA GLU A 10 0.91 10.08 -2.62
C GLU A 10 0.63 11.58 -2.54
N ALA A 11 -0.44 12.02 -3.17
CA ALA A 11 -0.92 13.38 -2.98
C ALA A 11 -1.53 13.51 -1.58
N TYR A 12 -1.08 14.49 -0.81
CA TYR A 12 -1.57 14.69 0.56
C TYR A 12 -2.62 15.79 0.63
N SER A 13 -3.59 15.59 1.51
CA SER A 13 -4.54 16.64 1.85
C SER A 13 -3.91 17.69 2.75
N VAL A 14 -4.34 18.93 2.60
CA VAL A 14 -4.00 20.04 3.52
C VAL A 14 -4.41 19.70 4.97
N LYS A 15 -5.49 18.92 5.13
CA LYS A 15 -5.97 18.42 6.43
C LYS A 15 -4.94 17.52 7.10
N LEU A 16 -4.33 16.59 6.38
CA LEU A 16 -3.28 15.70 6.91
C LEU A 16 -2.06 16.51 7.37
N VAL A 17 -1.61 17.48 6.58
CA VAL A 17 -0.42 18.27 6.95
C VAL A 17 -0.70 19.17 8.16
N LYS A 18 -1.90 19.76 8.27
CA LYS A 18 -2.34 20.46 9.48
C LYS A 18 -2.34 19.54 10.71
N LEU A 19 -2.82 18.30 10.55
CA LEU A 19 -2.81 17.30 11.62
C LEU A 19 -1.39 16.97 12.08
N ILE A 20 -0.46 16.74 11.14
CA ILE A 20 0.95 16.46 11.46
C ILE A 20 1.58 17.63 12.22
N ARG A 21 1.37 18.88 11.77
CA ARG A 21 1.87 20.07 12.47
C ARG A 21 1.31 20.19 13.89
N ASN A 22 0.04 19.83 14.10
CA ASN A 22 -0.61 19.90 15.40
C ASN A 22 -0.17 18.78 16.36
N ILE A 23 0.02 17.55 15.87
CA ILE A 23 0.32 16.38 16.70
C ILE A 23 1.83 16.26 16.98
N VAL A 24 2.68 16.45 15.96
CA VAL A 24 4.09 16.11 16.05
C VAL A 24 4.90 17.26 16.68
N THR A 25 4.88 18.43 16.05
CA THR A 25 5.35 19.71 16.61
C THR A 25 5.15 20.83 15.58
N PRO A 26 4.80 22.06 16.00
CA PRO A 26 4.74 23.24 15.12
C PRO A 26 6.06 23.57 14.43
N THR A 27 7.19 23.14 15.01
CA THR A 27 8.55 23.43 14.52
C THR A 27 9.05 22.41 13.49
N CYS A 28 8.29 21.35 13.21
CA CYS A 28 8.70 20.32 12.25
C CYS A 28 8.55 20.85 10.82
N ARG A 29 9.65 20.86 10.07
CA ARG A 29 9.61 21.16 8.63
C ARG A 29 9.08 19.95 7.87
N ILE A 30 8.01 20.15 7.13
CA ILE A 30 7.40 19.10 6.31
C ILE A 30 7.87 19.28 4.87
N TRP A 31 8.47 18.24 4.31
CA TRP A 31 8.93 18.17 2.94
C TRP A 31 8.00 17.25 2.16
N ASN A 32 7.46 17.73 1.05
CA ASN A 32 6.84 16.88 0.05
C ASN A 32 7.92 16.50 -0.96
N LEU A 33 8.21 15.21 -1.06
CA LEU A 33 9.21 14.67 -1.98
C LEU A 33 8.50 13.84 -3.05
N TYR A 34 8.79 14.16 -4.30
CA TYR A 34 8.31 13.43 -5.46
C TYR A 34 9.49 12.86 -6.24
N GLY A 35 9.33 11.61 -6.67
CA GLY A 35 10.23 10.96 -7.60
C GLY A 35 9.76 9.54 -7.89
N PRO A 36 9.66 9.13 -9.16
CA PRO A 36 9.56 7.72 -9.52
C PRO A 36 10.86 6.97 -9.17
N ALA A 37 10.80 5.63 -9.17
CA ALA A 37 11.96 4.79 -8.86
C ALA A 37 13.08 5.01 -9.89
N GLU A 38 12.69 5.21 -11.14
CA GLU A 38 13.54 5.47 -12.31
C GLU A 38 14.30 6.79 -12.23
N THR A 39 13.99 7.65 -11.26
CA THR A 39 14.72 8.91 -10.99
C THR A 39 15.38 8.90 -9.61
N THR A 40 15.69 7.72 -9.06
CA THR A 40 16.43 7.54 -7.80
C THR A 40 15.78 8.25 -6.59
N ILE A 41 14.69 7.67 -6.09
CA ILE A 41 13.97 8.07 -4.86
C ILE A 41 13.18 9.38 -4.97
N GLY A 42 13.83 10.47 -5.37
CA GLY A 42 13.28 11.81 -5.33
C GLY A 42 14.02 12.74 -6.27
N CYS A 43 13.28 13.41 -7.14
CA CYS A 43 13.81 14.34 -8.13
C CYS A 43 13.20 15.75 -8.01
N ILE A 44 12.09 15.90 -7.28
CA ILE A 44 11.38 17.16 -7.07
C ILE A 44 11.05 17.25 -5.58
N SER A 45 11.22 18.44 -4.99
CA SER A 45 10.85 18.65 -3.59
C SER A 45 10.17 19.99 -3.37
N HIS A 46 9.32 20.02 -2.35
CA HIS A 46 8.68 21.22 -1.85
C HIS A 46 8.74 21.24 -0.32
N ILE A 47 9.20 22.36 0.26
CA ILE A 47 8.98 22.61 1.67
C ILE A 47 7.54 23.08 1.82
N VAL A 48 6.72 22.26 2.48
CA VAL A 48 5.29 22.53 2.61
C VAL A 48 5.08 23.68 3.57
N ASP A 49 4.66 24.82 3.02
CA ASP A 49 4.11 25.92 3.79
C ASP A 49 2.60 26.07 3.54
N ILE A 50 1.80 25.89 4.59
CA ILE A 50 0.34 26.00 4.50
C ILE A 50 -0.07 27.41 4.85
N THR A 51 -0.53 28.14 3.85
CA THR A 51 -1.28 29.39 4.02
C THR A 51 -2.79 29.12 4.03
N SER A 52 -3.60 30.12 4.38
CA SER A 52 -5.07 30.03 4.31
C SER A 52 -5.59 29.63 2.92
N ASP A 53 -4.85 29.99 1.87
CA ASP A 53 -5.29 29.87 0.48
C ASP A 53 -4.79 28.59 -0.21
N THR A 54 -4.05 27.75 0.52
CA THR A 54 -3.49 26.50 -0.03
C THR A 54 -4.61 25.50 -0.33
N LYS A 55 -4.96 25.34 -1.61
CA LYS A 55 -5.98 24.37 -2.08
C LYS A 55 -5.41 22.97 -2.32
N SER A 56 -4.16 22.89 -2.75
CA SER A 56 -3.44 21.65 -3.04
C SER A 56 -1.96 21.85 -2.76
N ILE A 57 -1.29 20.82 -2.28
CA ILE A 57 0.15 20.88 -1.98
C ILE A 57 0.91 20.59 -3.28
N PRO A 58 1.75 21.52 -3.80
CA PRO A 58 2.56 21.24 -4.97
C PRO A 58 3.62 20.16 -4.65
N ILE A 59 4.07 19.46 -5.69
CA ILE A 59 5.21 18.55 -5.59
C ILE A 59 6.54 19.33 -5.58
N GLY A 60 6.53 20.57 -6.09
CA GLY A 60 7.61 21.54 -5.90
C GLY A 60 8.45 21.79 -7.13
N GLY A 61 9.74 22.03 -6.91
CA GLY A 61 10.75 22.27 -7.94
C GLY A 61 11.78 21.15 -8.01
N ALA A 62 12.47 21.04 -9.14
CA ALA A 62 13.53 20.05 -9.33
C ALA A 62 14.62 20.18 -8.27
N LEU A 63 15.11 19.06 -7.77
CA LEU A 63 16.28 19.00 -6.90
C LEU A 63 17.56 19.35 -7.70
N PRO A 64 18.65 19.75 -7.03
CA PRO A 64 19.93 19.97 -7.70
C PRO A 64 20.34 18.78 -8.56
N ASN A 65 20.90 19.06 -9.74
CA ASN A 65 21.31 18.08 -10.75
C ASN A 65 20.17 17.28 -11.41
N TYR A 66 18.91 17.65 -11.16
CA TYR A 66 17.76 17.21 -11.96
C TYR A 66 17.24 18.33 -12.84
N GLN A 67 16.63 17.94 -13.95
CA GLN A 67 15.90 18.83 -14.85
C GLN A 67 14.48 18.29 -15.03
N CYS A 68 13.50 19.18 -15.13
CA CYS A 68 12.11 18.81 -15.37
C CYS A 68 11.59 19.55 -16.60
N LEU A 69 11.04 18.81 -17.56
CA LEU A 69 10.32 19.34 -18.71
C LEU A 69 8.85 18.92 -18.62
N ILE A 70 7.96 19.82 -19.01
CA ILE A 70 6.52 19.56 -19.08
C ILE A 70 6.13 19.65 -20.54
N LEU A 71 5.84 18.49 -21.14
CA LEU A 71 5.71 18.39 -22.59
C LEU A 71 4.30 18.01 -23.00
N ASP A 72 3.89 18.48 -24.17
CA ASP A 72 2.66 18.03 -24.82
C ASP A 72 2.86 16.72 -25.61
N SER A 73 1.86 16.33 -26.41
CA SER A 73 1.92 15.14 -27.25
C SER A 73 2.94 15.21 -28.39
N TRP A 74 3.43 16.41 -28.72
CA TRP A 74 4.41 16.69 -29.77
C TRP A 74 5.82 16.90 -29.21
N LEU A 75 6.03 16.58 -27.92
CA LEU A 75 7.28 16.80 -27.18
C LEU A 75 7.69 18.28 -27.16
N GLN A 76 6.73 19.20 -27.19
CA GLN A 76 6.97 20.63 -27.03
C GLN A 76 6.66 21.07 -25.60
N CYS A 77 7.47 21.99 -25.07
CA CYS A 77 7.23 22.57 -23.76
C CYS A 77 5.89 23.29 -23.72
N VAL A 78 5.06 22.94 -22.75
CA VAL A 78 3.78 23.64 -22.53
C VAL A 78 4.00 25.00 -21.85
N VAL A 79 3.06 25.92 -22.02
CA VAL A 79 3.11 27.21 -21.33
C VAL A 79 2.78 27.08 -19.84
N ILE A 80 3.18 28.06 -19.03
CA ILE A 80 2.79 28.16 -17.62
C ILE A 80 1.27 28.00 -17.49
N SER A 81 0.82 27.28 -16.46
CA SER A 81 -0.58 26.95 -16.20
C SER A 81 -1.26 25.99 -17.19
N GLN A 82 -0.57 25.49 -18.22
CA GLN A 82 -1.07 24.38 -19.04
C GLN A 82 -0.67 23.04 -18.41
N GLU A 83 -1.55 22.04 -18.54
CA GLU A 83 -1.24 20.66 -18.15
C GLU A 83 -0.41 19.98 -19.24
N GLY A 84 0.60 19.22 -18.84
CA GLY A 84 1.40 18.39 -19.73
C GLY A 84 2.02 17.20 -18.99
N GLU A 85 2.71 16.34 -19.73
CA GLU A 85 3.38 15.16 -19.20
C GLU A 85 4.77 15.54 -18.66
N LEU A 86 5.11 15.05 -17.47
CA LEU A 86 6.38 15.32 -16.81
C LEU A 86 7.49 14.41 -17.35
N TYR A 87 8.61 15.02 -17.74
CA TYR A 87 9.85 14.37 -18.13
C TYR A 87 10.96 14.81 -17.18
N VAL A 88 11.75 13.86 -16.68
CA VAL A 88 12.82 14.13 -15.71
C VAL A 88 14.16 13.73 -16.27
N GLY A 89 15.08 14.68 -16.37
CA GLY A 89 16.47 14.49 -16.78
C GLY A 89 17.43 14.66 -15.61
N GLY A 90 18.71 14.39 -15.85
CA GLY A 90 19.79 14.61 -14.90
C GLY A 90 20.37 13.33 -14.28
N VAL A 91 21.25 13.51 -13.30
CA VAL A 91 22.17 12.46 -12.83
C VAL A 91 21.50 11.26 -12.15
N GLY A 92 20.27 11.42 -11.67
CA GLY A 92 19.53 10.37 -10.98
C GLY A 92 18.63 9.54 -11.88
N VAL A 93 18.60 9.82 -13.19
CA VAL A 93 17.87 8.98 -14.16
C VAL A 93 18.57 7.63 -14.25
N PHE A 94 17.79 6.56 -14.09
CA PHE A 94 18.26 5.18 -14.18
C PHE A 94 18.88 4.84 -15.55
N ALA A 95 19.72 3.81 -15.59
CA ALA A 95 20.31 3.32 -16.84
C ALA A 95 19.31 2.54 -17.74
N GLY A 96 18.16 2.15 -17.18
CA GLY A 96 17.14 1.36 -17.86
C GLY A 96 16.62 0.19 -17.03
N TYR A 97 15.64 -0.53 -17.59
CA TYR A 97 15.09 -1.74 -17.00
C TYR A 97 15.95 -2.96 -17.32
N LEU A 98 16.28 -3.75 -16.29
CA LEU A 98 17.13 -4.94 -16.42
C LEU A 98 16.54 -5.95 -17.42
N GLY A 99 17.28 -6.28 -18.48
CA GLY A 99 16.88 -7.25 -19.50
C GLY A 99 15.69 -6.83 -20.37
N ARG A 100 15.25 -5.56 -20.28
CA ARG A 100 14.03 -5.06 -20.95
C ARG A 100 14.32 -3.83 -21.80
N ASN A 101 15.18 -4.01 -22.80
CA ASN A 101 15.57 -2.95 -23.74
C ASN A 101 14.36 -2.32 -24.46
N ASP A 102 13.31 -3.11 -24.70
CA ASP A 102 12.05 -2.67 -25.28
C ASP A 102 11.33 -1.63 -24.41
N LEU A 103 11.34 -1.80 -23.10
CA LEU A 103 10.76 -0.84 -22.15
C LEU A 103 11.70 0.33 -21.91
N THR A 104 13.00 0.09 -21.81
CA THR A 104 14.02 1.13 -21.63
C THR A 104 13.96 2.16 -22.76
N ALA A 105 13.90 1.71 -24.02
CA ALA A 105 13.82 2.61 -25.18
C ALA A 105 12.51 3.42 -25.24
N LYS A 106 11.43 2.95 -24.62
CA LYS A 106 10.15 3.69 -24.53
C LYS A 106 10.14 4.69 -23.38
N ALA A 107 10.86 4.39 -22.29
CA ALA A 107 10.91 5.18 -21.08
C ALA A 107 11.97 6.30 -21.14
N LEU A 108 13.11 6.05 -21.77
CA LEU A 108 14.20 7.02 -21.92
C LEU A 108 14.12 7.70 -23.29
N ILE A 109 13.85 9.01 -23.27
CA ILE A 109 13.68 9.85 -24.45
C ILE A 109 14.85 10.82 -24.54
N MET A 110 15.50 10.92 -25.70
CA MET A 110 16.50 11.95 -25.96
C MET A 110 15.83 13.25 -26.39
N ILE A 111 16.18 14.35 -25.73
CA ILE A 111 15.72 15.72 -26.01
C ILE A 111 16.95 16.62 -25.95
N ASP A 112 17.24 17.34 -27.04
CA ASP A 112 18.39 18.26 -27.14
C ASP A 112 19.74 17.67 -26.66
N SER A 113 19.96 16.38 -26.95
CA SER A 113 21.16 15.58 -26.56
C SER A 113 21.20 15.10 -25.11
N ASP A 114 20.22 15.45 -24.29
CA ASP A 114 20.07 14.95 -22.92
C ASP A 114 19.04 13.82 -22.86
N ILE A 115 19.23 12.90 -21.89
CA ILE A 115 18.31 11.79 -21.65
C ILE A 115 17.29 12.20 -20.58
N PHE A 116 16.02 12.04 -20.89
CA PHE A 116 14.90 12.25 -19.98
C PHE A 116 14.11 10.95 -19.78
N TYR A 117 13.77 10.65 -18.53
CA TYR A 117 12.78 9.64 -18.19
C TYR A 117 11.37 10.22 -18.36
N ARG A 118 10.57 9.57 -19.22
CA ARG A 118 9.15 9.84 -19.41
C ARG A 118 8.36 9.24 -18.23
N THR A 119 7.90 10.10 -17.32
CA THR A 119 7.27 9.63 -16.08
C THR A 119 5.89 9.01 -16.29
N GLY A 120 5.12 9.51 -17.26
CA GLY A 120 3.69 9.24 -17.40
C GLY A 120 2.80 10.02 -16.44
N ASP A 121 3.37 10.89 -15.59
CA ASP A 121 2.62 11.78 -14.70
C ASP A 121 2.21 13.06 -15.42
N LEU A 122 0.97 13.50 -15.18
CA LEU A 122 0.45 14.78 -15.63
C LEU A 122 0.69 15.83 -14.54
N VAL A 123 1.28 16.95 -14.93
CA VAL A 123 1.58 18.06 -14.04
C VAL A 123 1.19 19.40 -14.68
N LYS A 124 1.02 20.41 -13.82
CA LYS A 124 0.82 21.80 -14.23
C LYS A 124 1.74 22.69 -13.40
N MET A 125 2.51 23.54 -14.07
CA MET A 125 3.37 24.54 -13.42
C MET A 125 2.58 25.81 -13.11
N ASP A 126 2.72 26.33 -11.90
CA ASP A 126 2.16 27.64 -11.54
C ASP A 126 3.09 28.79 -11.91
N HIS A 127 2.65 30.03 -11.65
CA HIS A 127 3.44 31.23 -11.92
C HIS A 127 4.66 31.40 -11.02
N ASN A 128 4.75 30.64 -9.93
CA ASN A 128 5.90 30.62 -9.03
C ASN A 128 6.93 29.53 -9.43
N GLY A 129 6.68 28.80 -10.52
CA GLY A 129 7.53 27.71 -10.98
C GLY A 129 7.36 26.41 -10.19
N LEU A 130 6.30 26.31 -9.37
CA LEU A 130 5.99 25.10 -8.61
C LEU A 130 5.13 24.16 -9.44
N LEU A 131 5.49 22.88 -9.42
CA LEU A 131 4.75 21.84 -10.12
C LEU A 131 3.62 21.30 -9.24
N HIS A 132 2.43 21.21 -9.83
CA HIS A 132 1.26 20.57 -9.24
C HIS A 132 0.97 19.26 -9.97
N TYR A 133 0.95 18.15 -9.22
CA TYR A 133 0.52 16.86 -9.74
C TYR A 133 -0.98 16.86 -10.08
N ARG A 134 -1.34 16.32 -11.24
CA ARG A 134 -2.72 16.25 -11.75
C ARG A 134 -3.23 14.84 -11.96
N GLY A 135 -2.34 13.85 -12.02
CA GLY A 135 -2.71 12.45 -12.18
C GLY A 135 -1.72 11.69 -13.05
N ARG A 136 -2.15 10.54 -13.53
CA ARG A 136 -1.44 9.71 -14.51
C ARG A 136 -2.06 9.89 -15.89
N LYS A 137 -1.22 9.84 -16.91
CA LYS A 137 -1.65 9.70 -18.30
C LYS A 137 -2.08 8.26 -18.62
N ASP A 138 -1.47 7.29 -17.95
CA ASP A 138 -1.77 5.88 -18.08
C ASP A 138 -2.73 5.39 -16.96
N HIS A 139 -2.90 4.07 -16.87
CA HIS A 139 -3.79 3.42 -15.91
C HIS A 139 -3.10 3.00 -14.62
N GLN A 140 -1.88 3.48 -14.37
CA GLN A 140 -1.21 3.19 -13.11
C GLN A 140 -1.90 3.91 -11.98
N ILE A 141 -1.93 3.26 -10.82
CA ILE A 141 -2.55 3.84 -9.63
C ILE A 141 -1.58 3.76 -8.45
N LYS A 142 -1.93 4.49 -7.40
CA LYS A 142 -1.37 4.27 -6.08
C LYS A 142 -2.48 3.83 -5.12
N LEU A 143 -2.20 2.75 -4.41
CA LEU A 143 -3.06 2.19 -3.37
C LEU A 143 -2.20 2.01 -2.12
N HIS A 144 -2.58 2.69 -1.03
CA HIS A 144 -1.83 2.67 0.24
C HIS A 144 -0.31 2.93 0.08
N GLY A 145 0.06 3.84 -0.81
CA GLY A 145 1.45 4.23 -1.08
C GLY A 145 2.21 3.32 -2.05
N GLN A 146 1.59 2.25 -2.54
CA GLN A 146 2.20 1.29 -3.47
C GLN A 146 1.77 1.58 -4.91
N ARG A 147 2.73 1.56 -5.84
CA ARG A 147 2.47 1.71 -7.28
C ARG A 147 1.98 0.38 -7.83
N ILE A 148 0.80 0.39 -8.43
CA ILE A 148 0.18 -0.81 -9.00
C ILE A 148 -0.06 -0.61 -10.48
N GLU A 149 0.45 -1.54 -11.28
CA GLU A 149 0.15 -1.68 -12.70
C GLU A 149 -1.14 -2.49 -12.86
N LEU A 150 -2.27 -1.83 -13.12
CA LEU A 150 -3.54 -2.54 -13.28
C LEU A 150 -3.48 -3.60 -14.40
N GLY A 151 -2.69 -3.34 -15.43
CA GLY A 151 -2.45 -4.29 -16.53
C GLY A 151 -1.77 -5.58 -16.09
N GLU A 152 -0.94 -5.57 -15.04
CA GLU A 152 -0.30 -6.79 -14.51
C GLU A 152 -1.35 -7.73 -13.90
N ILE A 153 -2.30 -7.15 -13.15
CA ILE A 153 -3.44 -7.88 -12.58
C ILE A 153 -4.33 -8.42 -13.70
N GLU A 154 -4.62 -7.60 -14.71
CA GLU A 154 -5.39 -8.01 -15.89
C GLU A 154 -4.71 -9.18 -16.63
N GLN A 155 -3.40 -9.12 -16.85
CA GLN A 155 -2.65 -10.22 -17.48
C GLN A 155 -2.66 -11.51 -16.64
N CYS A 156 -2.54 -11.39 -15.32
CA CYS A 156 -2.68 -12.53 -14.41
C CYS A 156 -4.06 -13.19 -14.58
N LEU A 157 -5.13 -12.39 -14.65
CA LEU A 157 -6.49 -12.92 -14.84
C LEU A 157 -6.70 -13.54 -16.22
N LEU A 158 -6.12 -12.96 -17.27
CA LEU A 158 -6.20 -13.48 -18.64
C LEU A 158 -5.47 -14.82 -18.83
N ASN A 159 -4.58 -15.22 -17.91
CA ASN A 159 -3.95 -16.54 -17.91
C ASN A 159 -4.85 -17.66 -17.35
N THR A 160 -6.12 -17.35 -17.06
CA THR A 160 -7.15 -18.30 -16.62
C THR A 160 -8.19 -18.54 -17.72
N SER A 161 -9.37 -19.06 -17.39
CA SER A 161 -10.50 -19.21 -18.33
C SER A 161 -11.27 -17.90 -18.61
N VAL A 162 -10.74 -16.75 -18.18
CA VAL A 162 -11.37 -15.43 -18.40
C VAL A 162 -11.14 -14.97 -19.83
N SER A 163 -12.22 -14.61 -20.53
CA SER A 163 -12.17 -14.15 -21.93
C SER A 163 -11.78 -12.69 -22.08
N ALA A 164 -12.13 -11.85 -21.10
CA ALA A 164 -11.79 -10.44 -21.04
C ALA A 164 -11.91 -9.94 -19.61
N CYS A 165 -11.11 -8.95 -19.23
CA CYS A 165 -11.21 -8.32 -17.92
C CYS A 165 -10.84 -6.84 -17.95
N VAL A 166 -11.26 -6.11 -16.92
CA VAL A 166 -10.77 -4.78 -16.59
C VAL A 166 -10.63 -4.67 -15.08
N VAL A 167 -9.50 -4.14 -14.62
CA VAL A 167 -9.28 -3.85 -13.21
C VAL A 167 -9.33 -2.35 -13.01
N ILE A 168 -10.02 -1.91 -11.96
CA ILE A 168 -10.13 -0.50 -11.59
C ILE A 168 -9.85 -0.30 -10.10
N LYS A 169 -9.31 0.87 -9.78
CA LYS A 169 -9.39 1.44 -8.43
C LYS A 169 -10.79 2.03 -8.27
N TRP A 170 -11.57 1.52 -7.33
CA TRP A 170 -12.92 2.02 -7.07
C TRP A 170 -12.91 3.23 -6.12
N ASP A 171 -12.17 3.11 -5.03
CA ASP A 171 -11.92 4.15 -4.04
C ASP A 171 -10.47 4.03 -3.52
N ASP A 172 -10.13 4.75 -2.45
CA ASP A 172 -8.77 4.74 -1.90
C ASP A 172 -8.34 3.44 -1.23
N ASP A 173 -9.26 2.49 -1.05
CA ASP A 173 -9.03 1.25 -0.32
C ASP A 173 -9.26 -0.01 -1.18
N HIS A 174 -10.02 0.09 -2.29
CA HIS A 174 -10.50 -1.08 -3.01
C HIS A 174 -10.09 -1.14 -4.49
N LEU A 175 -9.59 -2.32 -4.86
CA LEU A 175 -9.42 -2.77 -6.24
C LEU A 175 -10.56 -3.70 -6.65
N ILE A 176 -11.07 -3.51 -7.87
CA ILE A 176 -12.18 -4.30 -8.39
C ILE A 176 -11.83 -4.84 -9.76
N ALA A 177 -11.96 -6.15 -9.92
CA ALA A 177 -11.79 -6.84 -11.19
C ALA A 177 -13.16 -7.20 -11.77
N TYR A 178 -13.48 -6.63 -12.93
CA TYR A 178 -14.62 -7.06 -13.73
C TYR A 178 -14.13 -8.05 -14.75
N VAL A 179 -14.72 -9.23 -14.77
CA VAL A 179 -14.27 -10.36 -15.59
C VAL A 179 -15.43 -10.90 -16.41
N GLN A 180 -15.13 -11.26 -17.66
CA GLN A 180 -16.07 -11.95 -18.53
C GLN A 180 -15.68 -13.43 -18.60
N SER A 181 -16.48 -14.29 -17.99
CA SER A 181 -16.28 -15.74 -18.01
C SER A 181 -17.60 -16.48 -17.87
N SER A 182 -17.66 -17.70 -18.41
CA SER A 182 -18.77 -18.64 -18.23
C SER A 182 -18.46 -19.73 -17.20
N ASP A 183 -17.18 -20.01 -16.93
CA ASP A 183 -16.76 -21.28 -16.33
C ASP A 183 -15.94 -21.14 -15.04
N ILE A 184 -15.59 -19.90 -14.65
CA ILE A 184 -14.78 -19.62 -13.46
C ILE A 184 -15.51 -18.67 -12.52
N ASP A 185 -15.50 -18.98 -11.24
CA ASP A 185 -16.09 -18.13 -10.23
C ASP A 185 -15.09 -17.10 -9.65
N ALA A 186 -15.61 -16.15 -8.88
CA ALA A 186 -14.83 -15.10 -8.23
C ALA A 186 -13.76 -15.64 -7.26
N GLU A 187 -13.98 -16.80 -6.66
CA GLU A 187 -13.11 -17.35 -5.63
C GLU A 187 -11.89 -18.04 -6.24
N GLN A 188 -12.10 -18.81 -7.30
CA GLN A 188 -11.05 -19.41 -8.09
C GLN A 188 -10.10 -18.34 -8.65
N LEU A 189 -10.66 -17.23 -9.15
CA LEU A 189 -9.89 -16.09 -9.61
C LEU A 189 -9.08 -15.44 -8.48
N ARG A 190 -9.68 -15.27 -7.30
CA ARG A 190 -8.98 -14.74 -6.12
C ARG A 190 -7.80 -15.62 -5.73
N LYS A 191 -7.99 -16.95 -5.64
CA LYS A 191 -6.93 -17.92 -5.31
C LYS A 191 -5.81 -17.89 -6.36
N HIS A 192 -6.16 -17.79 -7.64
CA HIS A 192 -5.18 -17.64 -8.71
C HIS A 192 -4.35 -16.36 -8.55
N CYS A 193 -4.98 -15.21 -8.29
CA CYS A 193 -4.27 -13.96 -8.05
C CYS A 193 -3.38 -14.04 -6.80
N GLN A 194 -3.85 -14.63 -5.70
CA GLN A 194 -3.07 -14.75 -4.46
C GLN A 194 -1.79 -15.59 -4.61
N THR A 195 -1.77 -16.52 -5.58
CA THR A 195 -0.60 -17.38 -5.83
C THR A 195 0.43 -16.75 -6.77
N HIS A 196 0.02 -15.76 -7.59
CA HIS A 196 0.87 -15.15 -8.63
C HIS A 196 1.19 -13.68 -8.39
N LEU A 197 0.39 -12.99 -7.57
CA LEU A 197 0.51 -11.56 -7.32
C LEU A 197 0.82 -11.29 -5.84
N PRO A 198 1.56 -10.20 -5.54
CA PRO A 198 1.67 -9.68 -4.19
C PRO A 198 0.29 -9.38 -3.57
N PRO A 199 0.11 -9.54 -2.24
CA PRO A 199 -1.20 -9.39 -1.59
C PRO A 199 -1.93 -8.08 -1.86
N HIS A 200 -1.19 -6.97 -2.02
CA HIS A 200 -1.75 -5.64 -2.27
C HIS A 200 -2.24 -5.42 -3.71
N MET A 201 -1.85 -6.27 -4.65
CA MET A 201 -2.33 -6.25 -6.02
C MET A 201 -3.55 -7.13 -6.23
N VAL A 202 -3.91 -7.98 -5.26
CA VAL A 202 -5.07 -8.86 -5.35
C VAL A 202 -6.35 -8.01 -5.24
N PRO A 203 -7.24 -8.05 -6.25
CA PRO A 203 -8.51 -7.33 -6.19
C PRO A 203 -9.34 -7.67 -4.95
N SER A 204 -9.91 -6.65 -4.32
CA SER A 204 -10.82 -6.80 -3.20
C SER A 204 -12.09 -7.53 -3.64
N LEU A 205 -12.62 -7.21 -4.83
CA LEU A 205 -13.84 -7.82 -5.38
C LEU A 205 -13.64 -8.28 -6.83
N PHE A 206 -14.24 -9.43 -7.16
CA PHE A 206 -14.33 -9.96 -8.52
C PHE A 206 -15.80 -9.98 -8.94
N ILE A 207 -16.13 -9.29 -10.03
CA ILE A 207 -17.49 -9.21 -10.57
C ILE A 207 -17.51 -9.92 -11.92
N VAL A 208 -18.13 -11.10 -11.95
CA VAL A 208 -18.29 -11.90 -13.17
C VAL A 208 -19.50 -11.36 -13.95
N LEU A 209 -19.27 -10.98 -15.21
CA LEU A 209 -20.29 -10.47 -16.12
C LEU A 209 -20.39 -11.38 -17.33
N ALA A 210 -21.61 -11.57 -17.85
CA ALA A 210 -21.82 -12.26 -19.12
C ALA A 210 -21.15 -11.53 -20.29
N LYS A 211 -21.11 -10.19 -20.23
CA LYS A 211 -20.45 -9.34 -21.22
C LYS A 211 -19.98 -8.03 -20.61
N LEU A 212 -18.75 -7.62 -20.92
CA LEU A 212 -18.25 -6.29 -20.53
C LEU A 212 -18.90 -5.18 -21.37
N PRO A 213 -19.28 -4.04 -20.76
CA PRO A 213 -19.83 -2.92 -21.50
C PRO A 213 -18.76 -2.33 -22.42
N LEU A 214 -19.11 -2.10 -23.68
CA LEU A 214 -18.23 -1.50 -24.69
C LEU A 214 -18.80 -0.15 -25.14
N ASN A 215 -17.92 0.81 -25.41
CA ASN A 215 -18.28 2.07 -26.04
C ASN A 215 -18.47 1.90 -27.56
N ALA A 216 -18.89 2.96 -28.24
CA ALA A 216 -19.12 2.98 -29.69
C ALA A 216 -17.89 2.60 -30.54
N HIS A 217 -16.68 2.64 -29.96
CA HIS A 217 -15.42 2.26 -30.62
C HIS A 217 -14.96 0.84 -30.26
N GLY A 218 -15.79 0.04 -29.58
CA GLY A 218 -15.47 -1.33 -29.19
C GLY A 218 -14.47 -1.45 -28.04
N LYS A 219 -14.16 -0.35 -27.32
CA LYS A 219 -13.34 -0.37 -26.10
C LYS A 219 -14.22 -0.49 -24.87
N ILE A 220 -13.71 -1.04 -23.77
CA ILE A 220 -14.46 -1.17 -22.51
C ILE A 220 -14.90 0.20 -22.01
N ASP A 221 -16.22 0.36 -21.79
CA ASP A 221 -16.79 1.57 -21.21
C ASP A 221 -16.80 1.48 -19.68
N ARG A 222 -15.75 2.04 -19.08
CA ARG A 222 -15.57 2.04 -17.61
C ARG A 222 -16.69 2.77 -16.87
N LYS A 223 -17.38 3.72 -17.52
CA LYS A 223 -18.47 4.49 -16.87
C LYS A 223 -19.76 3.69 -16.76
N GLN A 224 -19.91 2.65 -17.57
CA GLN A 224 -21.07 1.76 -17.57
C GLN A 224 -20.82 0.47 -16.77
N LEU A 225 -19.66 0.34 -16.11
CA LEU A 225 -19.40 -0.79 -15.24
C LEU A 225 -20.39 -0.77 -14.06
N PRO A 226 -21.00 -1.93 -13.71
CA PRO A 226 -21.91 -2.01 -12.58
C PRO A 226 -21.24 -1.56 -11.28
N SER A 227 -21.97 -0.81 -10.45
CA SER A 227 -21.49 -0.46 -9.12
C SER A 227 -21.24 -1.72 -8.29
N PRO A 228 -20.09 -1.83 -7.61
CA PRO A 228 -19.77 -2.98 -6.79
C PRO A 228 -20.68 -3.06 -5.58
N ASN A 229 -21.18 -4.26 -5.30
CA ASN A 229 -21.87 -4.54 -4.06
C ASN A 229 -20.86 -5.12 -3.05
N PHE A 230 -20.30 -4.25 -2.21
CA PHE A 230 -19.37 -4.67 -1.16
C PHE A 230 -20.00 -5.57 -0.10
N ALA A 231 -21.33 -5.66 -0.01
CA ALA A 231 -21.99 -6.65 0.83
C ALA A 231 -21.72 -8.09 0.37
N LEU A 232 -21.34 -8.31 -0.89
CA LEU A 232 -20.93 -9.62 -1.40
C LEU A 232 -19.60 -10.10 -0.80
N LEU A 233 -18.78 -9.18 -0.27
CA LEU A 233 -17.58 -9.57 0.48
C LEU A 233 -17.91 -10.14 1.87
N SER A 234 -19.15 -9.99 2.32
CA SER A 234 -19.64 -10.49 3.61
C SER A 234 -20.34 -11.85 3.49
N LEU A 235 -20.60 -12.32 2.28
CA LEU A 235 -21.21 -13.62 2.07
C LEU A 235 -20.13 -14.70 2.14
N PRO A 236 -20.30 -15.76 2.98
CA PRO A 236 -19.42 -16.90 2.91
C PRO A 236 -19.44 -17.47 1.49
N SER A 237 -18.26 -17.71 0.94
CA SER A 237 -18.11 -18.47 -0.30
C SER A 237 -18.78 -19.84 -0.11
N ASN A 238 -19.44 -20.35 -1.15
CA ASN A 238 -20.11 -21.68 -1.12
C ASN A 238 -19.15 -22.84 -0.76
N SER A 239 -17.84 -22.59 -0.72
CA SER A 239 -16.77 -23.54 -0.47
C SER A 239 -16.22 -23.53 0.96
N ASP A 240 -16.53 -22.51 1.78
CA ASP A 240 -16.04 -22.42 3.16
C ASP A 240 -17.25 -22.31 4.12
N PRO A 241 -17.54 -23.36 4.92
CA PRO A 241 -18.64 -23.30 5.87
C PRO A 241 -18.39 -22.15 6.85
N HIS A 242 -19.39 -21.30 7.05
CA HIS A 242 -19.29 -20.21 8.01
C HIS A 242 -18.91 -20.75 9.39
N THR A 243 -17.72 -20.39 9.86
CA THR A 243 -17.19 -20.76 11.17
C THR A 243 -17.44 -19.66 12.16
N GLU A 244 -18.32 -19.94 13.12
CA GLU A 244 -18.58 -19.07 14.24
C GLU A 244 -17.41 -19.11 15.24
N PRO A 245 -17.15 -18.01 15.97
CA PRO A 245 -16.21 -18.00 17.09
C PRO A 245 -16.50 -19.12 18.09
N ASN A 246 -15.49 -19.94 18.38
CA ASN A 246 -15.64 -21.12 19.25
C ASN A 246 -15.18 -20.88 20.69
N ASN A 247 -14.50 -19.77 20.97
CA ASN A 247 -13.97 -19.45 22.30
C ASN A 247 -14.11 -17.94 22.63
N VAL A 248 -14.00 -17.61 23.91
CA VAL A 248 -14.19 -16.23 24.43
C VAL A 248 -13.25 -15.24 23.74
N LEU A 249 -12.03 -15.67 23.39
CA LEU A 249 -11.02 -14.82 22.79
C LEU A 249 -11.33 -14.53 21.32
N GLU A 250 -11.76 -15.55 20.56
CA GLU A 250 -12.28 -15.37 19.20
C GLU A 250 -13.52 -14.47 19.18
N VAL A 251 -14.44 -14.57 20.15
CA VAL A 251 -15.60 -13.67 20.27
C VAL A 251 -15.16 -12.22 20.47
N GLN A 252 -14.16 -11.98 21.33
CA GLN A 252 -13.63 -10.64 21.56
C GLN A 252 -12.93 -10.08 20.30
N ILE A 253 -12.12 -10.89 19.63
CA ILE A 253 -11.45 -10.52 18.39
C ILE A 253 -12.46 -10.23 17.28
N HIS A 254 -13.46 -11.10 17.12
CA HIS A 254 -14.51 -10.99 16.13
C HIS A 254 -15.27 -9.67 16.26
N SER A 255 -15.63 -9.27 17.48
CA SER A 255 -16.31 -7.98 17.71
C SER A 255 -15.45 -6.79 17.28
N LEU A 256 -14.14 -6.82 17.55
CA LEU A 256 -13.19 -5.78 17.11
C LEU A 256 -13.04 -5.73 15.58
N TRP A 257 -12.98 -6.88 14.93
CA TRP A 257 -12.95 -6.96 13.48
C TRP A 257 -14.22 -6.40 12.86
N CYS A 258 -15.39 -6.78 13.39
CA CYS A 258 -16.68 -6.28 12.92
C CYS A 258 -16.78 -4.76 13.03
N GLU A 259 -16.28 -4.18 14.13
CA GLU A 259 -16.28 -2.73 14.33
C GLU A 259 -15.32 -2.02 13.36
N ILE A 260 -14.07 -2.51 13.24
CA ILE A 260 -13.04 -1.87 12.42
C ILE A 260 -13.35 -1.99 10.92
N LEU A 261 -13.83 -3.15 10.48
CA LEU A 261 -14.22 -3.39 9.09
C LEU A 261 -15.63 -2.89 8.78
N GLN A 262 -16.39 -2.46 9.80
CA GLN A 262 -17.81 -2.07 9.72
C GLN A 262 -18.67 -3.15 9.05
N ARG A 263 -18.44 -4.42 9.41
CA ARG A 263 -19.10 -5.58 8.80
C ARG A 263 -19.63 -6.53 9.87
N PRO A 264 -20.93 -6.90 9.82
CA PRO A 264 -21.45 -7.97 10.65
C PRO A 264 -21.07 -9.34 10.08
N ASN A 265 -21.02 -10.36 10.94
CA ASN A 265 -20.93 -11.80 10.60
C ASN A 265 -19.68 -12.21 9.79
N ILE A 266 -18.50 -11.93 10.35
CA ILE A 266 -17.22 -12.40 9.79
C ILE A 266 -16.94 -13.83 10.26
N SER A 267 -16.67 -14.75 9.34
CA SER A 267 -16.24 -16.13 9.66
C SER A 267 -14.83 -16.13 10.22
N THR A 268 -14.55 -16.98 11.20
CA THR A 268 -13.24 -16.97 11.86
C THR A 268 -12.06 -17.35 10.97
N ASN A 269 -12.30 -18.16 9.93
CA ASN A 269 -11.29 -18.62 8.98
C ASN A 269 -11.08 -17.66 7.80
N MET A 270 -11.86 -16.59 7.69
CA MET A 270 -11.68 -15.61 6.61
C MET A 270 -10.45 -14.75 6.86
N SER A 271 -9.63 -14.58 5.83
CA SER A 271 -8.48 -13.68 5.88
C SER A 271 -8.94 -12.22 5.96
N PHE A 272 -8.38 -11.46 6.90
CA PHE A 272 -8.57 -10.02 7.11
C PHE A 272 -8.48 -9.24 5.80
N PHE A 273 -7.49 -9.54 4.97
CA PHE A 273 -7.27 -8.85 3.70
C PHE A 273 -8.29 -9.23 2.63
N SER A 274 -8.77 -10.48 2.65
CA SER A 274 -9.79 -10.94 1.70
C SER A 274 -11.14 -10.26 1.91
N ILE A 275 -11.42 -9.82 3.14
CA ILE A 275 -12.64 -9.10 3.53
C ILE A 275 -12.44 -7.58 3.58
N GLY A 276 -11.49 -7.03 2.81
CA GLY A 276 -11.28 -5.58 2.68
C GLY A 276 -10.44 -4.95 3.79
N GLY A 277 -9.84 -5.75 4.67
CA GLY A 277 -8.83 -5.27 5.60
C GLY A 277 -7.55 -4.85 4.87
N HIS A 278 -6.87 -3.83 5.38
CA HIS A 278 -5.57 -3.37 4.89
C HIS A 278 -4.68 -2.97 6.07
N SER A 279 -3.41 -2.67 5.81
CA SER A 279 -2.40 -2.49 6.88
C SER A 279 -2.76 -1.38 7.88
N LEU A 280 -3.48 -0.34 7.46
CA LEU A 280 -3.91 0.74 8.36
C LEU A 280 -4.99 0.24 9.35
N LEU A 281 -5.99 -0.49 8.87
CA LEU A 281 -7.01 -1.09 9.73
C LEU A 281 -6.38 -2.16 10.65
N LEU A 282 -5.45 -2.94 10.14
CA LEU A 282 -4.71 -3.92 10.94
C LEU A 282 -3.87 -3.24 12.04
N MET A 283 -3.28 -2.07 11.76
CA MET A 283 -2.54 -1.30 12.77
C MET A 283 -3.46 -0.75 13.86
N GLN A 284 -4.65 -0.26 13.48
CA GLN A 284 -5.68 0.16 14.47
C GLN A 284 -6.11 -1.03 15.33
N LEU A 285 -6.35 -2.18 14.71
CA LEU A 285 -6.71 -3.42 15.36
C LEU A 285 -5.62 -3.88 16.33
N PHE A 286 -4.36 -3.89 15.91
CA PHE A 286 -3.21 -4.22 16.75
C PHE A 286 -3.08 -3.29 17.96
N HIS A 287 -3.34 -1.99 17.79
CA HIS A 287 -3.35 -1.06 18.92
C HIS A 287 -4.46 -1.40 19.92
N ARG A 288 -5.66 -1.74 19.46
CA ARG A 288 -6.76 -2.18 20.34
C ARG A 288 -6.46 -3.51 21.02
N TYR A 289 -5.85 -4.45 20.33
CA TYR A 289 -5.38 -5.71 20.91
C TYR A 289 -4.43 -5.48 22.07
N LYS A 290 -3.45 -4.58 21.93
CA LYS A 290 -2.56 -4.23 23.04
C LYS A 290 -3.32 -3.72 24.26
N MET A 291 -4.27 -2.81 24.06
CA MET A 291 -5.04 -2.21 25.15
C MET A 291 -5.98 -3.19 25.85
N ILE A 292 -6.67 -4.04 25.09
CA ILE A 292 -7.69 -4.95 25.64
C ILE A 292 -7.05 -6.21 26.20
N PHE A 293 -5.98 -6.68 25.56
CA PHE A 293 -5.39 -7.97 25.87
C PHE A 293 -4.06 -7.90 26.62
N ASN A 294 -3.58 -6.69 26.96
CA ASN A 294 -2.30 -6.45 27.62
C ASN A 294 -1.12 -7.16 26.92
N LEU A 295 -1.11 -7.13 25.59
CA LEU A 295 -0.07 -7.75 24.79
C LEU A 295 1.24 -6.98 24.89
N ASP A 296 2.32 -7.69 25.20
CA ASP A 296 3.66 -7.17 24.99
C ASP A 296 4.07 -7.32 23.51
N THR A 297 4.68 -6.27 22.97
CA THR A 297 5.16 -6.20 21.58
C THR A 297 6.25 -7.21 21.24
N SER A 298 6.89 -7.76 22.27
CA SER A 298 7.86 -8.85 22.17
C SER A 298 7.22 -10.15 21.68
N ASN A 299 5.97 -10.41 22.05
CA ASN A 299 5.32 -11.71 21.83
C ASN A 299 4.39 -11.75 20.61
N VAL A 300 3.77 -10.61 20.26
CA VAL A 300 2.94 -10.46 19.06
C VAL A 300 3.35 -9.20 18.31
N ASN A 301 3.79 -9.38 17.06
CA ASN A 301 4.18 -8.26 16.19
C ASN A 301 3.29 -8.15 14.94
N MET A 302 3.37 -7.00 14.27
CA MET A 302 2.59 -6.72 13.07
C MET A 302 2.86 -7.69 11.92
N ALA A 303 4.09 -8.19 11.77
CA ALA A 303 4.43 -9.11 10.69
C ALA A 303 3.70 -10.45 10.86
N GLN A 304 3.61 -10.96 12.09
CA GLN A 304 2.84 -12.16 12.41
C GLN A 304 1.35 -11.97 12.10
N LEU A 305 0.76 -10.83 12.44
CA LEU A 305 -0.66 -10.57 12.15
C LEU A 305 -0.96 -10.38 10.65
N ILE A 306 0.03 -9.99 9.86
CA ILE A 306 -0.07 -9.94 8.39
C ILE A 306 0.02 -11.36 7.82
N GLN A 307 0.94 -12.18 8.32
CA GLN A 307 1.16 -13.54 7.86
C GLN A 307 -0.02 -14.46 8.23
N TYR A 308 -0.42 -14.43 9.50
CA TYR A 308 -1.53 -15.19 10.04
C TYR A 308 -2.72 -14.25 10.12
N SER A 309 -3.54 -14.26 9.09
CA SER A 309 -4.47 -13.16 8.80
C SER A 309 -5.92 -13.51 9.12
N THR A 310 -6.21 -14.60 9.83
CA THR A 310 -7.58 -14.98 10.22
C THR A 310 -7.90 -14.65 11.68
N ILE A 311 -9.16 -14.69 12.09
CA ILE A 311 -9.54 -14.49 13.51
C ILE A 311 -8.98 -15.62 14.37
N SER A 312 -9.10 -16.87 13.90
CA SER A 312 -8.57 -18.03 14.63
C SER A 312 -7.05 -17.98 14.76
N ASP A 313 -6.35 -17.53 13.72
CA ASP A 313 -4.92 -17.26 13.74
C ASP A 313 -4.54 -16.20 14.79
N HIS A 314 -5.20 -15.03 14.75
CA HIS A 314 -4.96 -13.95 15.70
C HIS A 314 -5.25 -14.42 17.12
N ALA A 315 -6.30 -15.23 17.30
CA ALA A 315 -6.66 -15.80 18.58
C ALA A 315 -5.56 -16.73 19.12
N GLN A 316 -5.03 -17.62 18.27
CA GLN A 316 -3.94 -18.51 18.65
C GLN A 316 -2.66 -17.73 19.01
N LEU A 317 -2.27 -16.74 18.21
CA LEU A 317 -1.11 -15.90 18.49
C LEU A 317 -1.23 -15.19 19.84
N ILE A 318 -2.39 -14.58 20.10
CA ILE A 318 -2.67 -13.86 21.34
C ILE A 318 -2.73 -14.84 22.52
N ASN A 319 -3.35 -16.00 22.36
CA ASN A 319 -3.43 -17.00 23.42
C ASN A 319 -2.04 -17.55 23.78
N ASN A 320 -1.21 -17.86 22.79
CA ASN A 320 0.16 -18.32 22.99
C ASN A 320 1.01 -17.27 23.71
N SER A 321 0.84 -15.99 23.36
CA SER A 321 1.53 -14.89 24.04
C SER A 321 1.11 -14.68 25.50
N ARG A 322 -0.12 -15.06 25.86
CA ARG A 322 -0.65 -15.02 27.24
C ARG A 322 -0.23 -16.24 28.05
N GLY A 323 -0.12 -17.40 27.40
CA GLY A 323 0.36 -18.64 28.02
C GLY A 323 1.81 -18.56 28.51
N CYS A 324 2.62 -17.68 27.93
CA CYS A 324 4.00 -17.44 28.36
C CYS A 324 4.13 -16.70 29.71
N ILE A 325 3.04 -16.35 30.41
CA ILE A 325 3.11 -15.75 31.76
C ILE A 325 3.16 -16.83 32.87
N GLN A 326 3.08 -18.13 32.54
CA GLN A 326 3.26 -19.21 33.52
C GLN A 326 4.21 -20.30 33.03
N GLN A 327 5.48 -19.95 32.90
CA GLN A 327 6.57 -20.83 33.29
C GLN A 327 7.61 -19.94 33.96
N ASP A 328 7.85 -20.19 35.25
CA ASP A 328 9.00 -19.70 36.01
C ASP A 328 10.30 -20.22 35.35
N GLU A 329 10.65 -19.68 34.20
CA GLU A 329 12.01 -19.76 33.69
C GLU A 329 12.76 -18.58 34.28
N ALA A 330 13.67 -18.88 35.20
CA ALA A 330 14.65 -17.94 35.73
C ALA A 330 15.20 -17.06 34.58
N PRO A 331 15.36 -15.74 34.76
CA PRO A 331 15.74 -14.85 33.68
C PRO A 331 17.23 -15.05 33.40
N TRP A 332 17.56 -16.05 32.58
CA TRP A 332 18.88 -16.17 32.00
C TRP A 332 18.90 -15.45 30.65
N LEU A 333 19.75 -14.43 30.56
CA LEU A 333 20.06 -13.74 29.32
C LEU A 333 21.27 -14.44 28.69
N LEU A 334 21.09 -15.03 27.50
CA LEU A 334 22.19 -15.53 26.70
C LEU A 334 22.83 -14.36 25.95
N LEU A 335 24.00 -13.91 26.42
CA LEU A 335 24.78 -12.92 25.70
C LEU A 335 25.74 -13.64 24.74
N TYR A 336 25.52 -13.45 23.44
CA TYR A 336 26.44 -13.95 22.43
C TYR A 336 27.72 -13.12 22.44
N SER A 337 28.84 -13.78 22.75
CA SER A 337 30.19 -13.28 22.52
C SER A 337 30.68 -13.74 21.16
N SER A 338 31.31 -12.84 20.39
CA SER A 338 31.96 -13.15 19.11
C SER A 338 33.15 -14.12 19.23
N LEU A 339 33.51 -14.52 20.44
CA LEU A 339 34.64 -15.43 20.76
C LEU A 339 34.20 -16.89 21.00
N GLY A 340 32.96 -17.26 20.70
CA GLY A 340 32.51 -18.67 20.69
C GLY A 340 32.18 -19.27 22.07
N ASN A 341 32.34 -18.52 23.16
CA ASN A 341 31.87 -18.92 24.49
C ASN A 341 30.50 -18.31 24.76
N SER A 342 29.54 -19.14 25.15
CA SER A 342 28.19 -18.73 25.55
C SER A 342 28.21 -18.24 26.99
N LEU A 343 27.93 -16.96 27.22
CA LEU A 343 27.83 -16.41 28.56
C LEU A 343 26.35 -16.42 29.00
N PHE A 344 26.06 -17.10 30.10
CA PHE A 344 24.72 -17.15 30.68
C PHE A 344 24.63 -16.21 31.87
N LEU A 345 23.64 -15.32 31.85
CA LEU A 345 23.49 -14.26 32.83
C LEU A 345 22.20 -14.46 33.62
N VAL A 346 22.29 -14.99 34.84
CA VAL A 346 21.11 -15.22 35.70
C VAL A 346 20.85 -13.99 36.56
N ILE A 347 19.64 -13.42 36.47
CA ILE A 347 19.21 -12.27 37.28
C ILE A 347 18.30 -12.76 38.41
N ASP A 348 18.82 -12.90 39.62
CA ASP A 348 18.02 -13.25 40.80
C ASP A 348 17.81 -12.03 41.70
N GLY A 349 16.68 -11.34 41.49
CA GLY A 349 16.32 -10.14 42.25
C GLY A 349 17.32 -8.98 42.13
N LEU A 350 16.95 -7.83 42.72
CA LEU A 350 17.59 -6.52 42.51
C LEU A 350 19.09 -6.39 42.88
N ARG A 351 19.82 -7.46 43.26
CA ARG A 351 21.17 -7.30 43.84
C ARG A 351 22.22 -8.36 43.52
N SER A 352 22.02 -9.33 42.62
CA SER A 352 23.10 -10.29 42.33
C SER A 352 23.14 -10.73 40.86
N VAL A 353 24.29 -10.50 40.22
CA VAL A 353 24.62 -11.00 38.88
C VAL A 353 25.68 -12.07 39.04
N TYR A 354 25.38 -13.30 38.62
CA TYR A 354 26.35 -14.39 38.57
C TYR A 354 26.75 -14.65 37.12
N PHE A 355 28.05 -14.85 36.90
CA PHE A 355 28.58 -15.29 35.62
C PHE A 355 28.86 -16.79 35.70
N ILE A 356 28.25 -17.57 34.80
CA ILE A 356 28.63 -18.96 34.58
C ILE A 356 29.36 -18.99 33.23
N LEU A 357 30.62 -19.44 33.25
CA LEU A 357 31.48 -19.60 32.08
C LEU A 357 31.21 -20.91 31.35
#